data_AF-A0A5B0X876-F1
#
_entry.id   AF-A0A5B0X876-F1
#
_cell.length_a   1.000
_cell.length_b   1.000
_cell.length_c   1.000
_cell.angle_alpha   90.00
_cell.angle_beta   90.00
_cell.angle_gamma   90.00
#
_symmetry.space_group_name_H-M   'P 1'
#
loop_
_entity.id
_entity.type
_entity.pdbx_description
1 polymer ?
#
loop_
_entity_poly.entity_id
_entity_poly.type
_entity_poly.pdbx_seq_one_letter_code
_entity_poly.pdbx_strand_id
1 'polypeptide(L)'
;MRFGLIISILLAIFITGCTTKISTENQTDTKFNQINSSAKDCVTELSKKITGNEGKHVFTFAFYVSSQSEPLGNSNYTKSVTTGIPYFTETTLDNGDPGSAWRNCMLKHNALVPQIKFPKT
;
A
#
# COMPACT_ATOMS: atom_id res chain seq x y z
N MET A 1 -49.98 25.60 54.29
CA MET A 1 -49.32 24.39 53.73
C MET A 1 -49.95 24.06 52.39
N ARG A 2 -49.17 24.14 51.30
CA ARG A 2 -49.24 23.29 50.11
C ARG A 2 -48.29 23.85 49.05
N PHE A 3 -47.10 23.24 48.98
CA PHE A 3 -46.10 23.43 47.94
C PHE A 3 -46.60 22.78 46.65
N GLY A 4 -46.60 23.52 45.54
CA GLY A 4 -46.83 22.98 44.20
C GLY A 4 -45.62 23.28 43.33
N LEU A 5 -44.56 22.48 43.47
CA LEU A 5 -43.38 22.49 42.61
C LEU A 5 -43.73 21.78 41.29
N ILE A 6 -43.93 22.54 40.22
CA ILE A 6 -44.09 21.98 38.87
C ILE A 6 -42.69 21.76 38.30
N ILE A 7 -42.23 20.52 38.31
CA ILE A 7 -40.96 20.10 37.71
C ILE A 7 -41.26 19.70 36.26
N SER A 8 -40.98 20.58 35.31
CA SER A 8 -40.97 20.26 33.88
C SER A 8 -39.75 19.41 33.56
N ILE A 9 -39.94 18.09 33.42
CA ILE A 9 -38.91 17.18 32.92
C ILE A 9 -39.00 17.18 31.39
N LEU A 10 -38.15 17.98 30.74
CA LEU A 10 -37.87 17.88 29.32
C LEU A 10 -36.97 16.65 29.09
N LEU A 11 -37.59 15.56 28.67
CA LEU A 11 -36.91 14.32 28.31
C LEU A 11 -36.22 14.52 26.94
N ALA A 12 -34.94 14.91 26.95
CA ALA A 12 -34.12 14.94 25.75
C ALA A 12 -33.78 13.49 25.35
N ILE A 13 -34.48 12.97 24.35
CA ILE A 13 -34.16 11.68 23.73
C ILE A 13 -32.93 11.90 22.86
N PHE A 14 -31.75 11.66 23.43
CA PHE A 14 -30.52 11.50 22.66
C PHE A 14 -30.60 10.15 21.94
N ILE A 15 -31.08 10.17 20.70
CA ILE A 15 -30.93 9.04 19.78
C ILE A 15 -29.44 8.97 19.43
N THR A 16 -28.67 8.23 20.22
CA THR A 16 -27.30 7.86 19.85
C THR A 16 -27.41 6.84 18.72
N GLY A 17 -27.52 7.34 17.49
CA GLY A 17 -27.37 6.52 16.30
C GLY A 17 -25.98 5.89 16.34
N CYS A 18 -25.92 4.58 16.59
CA CYS A 18 -24.72 3.79 16.36
C CYS A 18 -24.44 3.83 14.85
N THR A 19 -23.67 4.81 14.41
CA THR A 19 -23.01 4.73 13.11
C THR A 19 -21.88 3.74 13.27
N THR A 20 -22.18 2.46 13.01
CA THR A 20 -21.14 1.47 12.74
C THR A 20 -20.43 1.91 11.47
N LYS A 21 -19.38 2.73 11.61
CA LYS A 21 -18.40 2.90 10.54
C LYS A 21 -17.74 1.54 10.36
N ILE A 22 -18.18 0.80 9.35
CA ILE A 22 -17.41 -0.33 8.84
C ILE A 22 -16.20 0.30 8.17
N SER A 23 -15.13 0.50 8.94
CA SER A 23 -13.84 0.93 8.43
C SER A 23 -13.18 -0.25 7.72
N THR A 24 -13.62 -0.53 6.49
CA THR A 24 -12.91 -1.38 5.52
C THR A 24 -11.97 -0.56 4.62
N GLU A 25 -11.53 0.60 5.10
CA GLU A 25 -10.70 1.53 4.36
C GLU A 25 -9.36 1.72 5.10
N ASN A 26 -8.25 1.71 4.35
CA ASN A 26 -6.93 2.27 4.68
C ASN A 26 -5.73 1.36 5.02
N GLN A 27 -5.90 0.05 5.32
CA GLN A 27 -4.70 -0.76 5.63
C GLN A 27 -3.88 -1.12 4.37
N THR A 28 -4.56 -1.43 3.26
CA THR A 28 -3.93 -1.65 1.95
C THR A 28 -3.25 -0.40 1.43
N ASP A 29 -3.88 0.77 1.60
CA ASP A 29 -3.38 2.05 1.08
C ASP A 29 -2.10 2.48 1.80
N THR A 30 -2.06 2.33 3.14
CA THR A 30 -0.88 2.74 3.92
C THR A 30 0.35 1.89 3.57
N LYS A 31 0.19 0.57 3.48
CA LYS A 31 1.30 -0.35 3.14
C LYS A 31 1.76 -0.17 1.70
N PHE A 32 0.82 -0.04 0.76
CA PHE A 32 1.16 0.24 -0.63
C PHE A 32 1.91 1.56 -0.77
N ASN A 33 1.46 2.63 -0.11
CA ASN A 33 2.10 3.94 -0.17
C ASN A 33 3.55 3.88 0.32
N GLN A 34 3.82 3.16 1.42
CA GLN A 34 5.19 2.95 1.90
C GLN A 34 6.04 2.23 0.85
N ILE A 35 5.55 1.09 0.32
CA ILE A 35 6.27 0.30 -0.69
C ILE A 35 6.56 1.14 -1.94
N ASN A 36 5.56 1.88 -2.42
CA ASN A 36 5.69 2.72 -3.60
C ASN A 36 6.66 3.90 -3.39
N SER A 37 6.67 4.49 -2.19
CA SER A 37 7.64 5.52 -1.83
C SER A 37 9.06 4.96 -1.83
N SER A 38 9.29 3.83 -1.16
CA SER A 38 10.61 3.19 -1.15
C SER A 38 11.06 2.77 -2.55
N ALA A 39 10.12 2.30 -3.39
CA ALA A 39 10.42 1.98 -4.78
C ALA A 39 10.92 3.22 -5.56
N LYS A 40 10.27 4.38 -5.39
CA LYS A 40 10.72 5.66 -5.99
C LYS A 40 12.09 6.08 -5.47
N ASP A 41 12.31 5.97 -4.16
CA ASP A 41 13.60 6.30 -3.54
C ASP A 41 14.72 5.43 -4.10
N CYS A 42 14.47 4.11 -4.21
CA CYS A 42 15.44 3.16 -4.78
C CYS A 42 15.76 3.43 -6.25
N VAL A 43 14.75 3.71 -7.09
CA VAL A 43 14.99 4.10 -8.48
C VAL A 43 15.79 5.41 -8.55
N THR A 44 15.51 6.37 -7.67
CA THR A 44 16.21 7.66 -7.61
C THR A 44 17.66 7.50 -7.13
N GLU A 45 17.91 6.66 -6.13
CA GLU A 45 19.25 6.39 -5.62
C GLU A 45 20.10 5.66 -6.65
N LEU A 46 19.55 4.62 -7.28
CA LEU A 46 20.28 3.82 -8.26
C LEU A 46 20.53 4.61 -9.54
N SER A 47 19.59 5.44 -10.00
CA SER A 47 19.80 6.29 -11.18
C SER A 47 20.93 7.30 -10.99
N LYS A 48 21.14 7.82 -9.78
CA LYS A 48 22.29 8.71 -9.46
C LYS A 48 23.64 8.01 -9.51
N LYS A 49 23.68 6.68 -9.39
CA LYS A 49 24.91 5.88 -9.45
C LYS A 49 25.32 5.53 -10.88
N ILE A 50 24.44 5.78 -11.84
CA ILE A 50 24.74 5.59 -13.26
C ILE A 50 25.68 6.74 -13.69
N THR A 51 26.96 6.45 -13.82
CA THR A 51 27.94 7.38 -14.38
C THR A 51 28.20 7.02 -15.84
N GLY A 52 27.70 7.84 -16.77
CA GLY A 52 27.88 7.61 -18.22
C GLY A 52 26.90 6.61 -18.83
N ASN A 53 27.12 6.25 -20.11
CA ASN A 53 26.32 5.27 -20.85
C ASN A 53 26.80 3.82 -20.64
N GLU A 54 27.51 3.55 -19.54
CA GLU A 54 28.06 2.23 -19.26
C GLU A 54 26.95 1.34 -18.69
N GLY A 55 26.29 0.60 -19.59
CA GLY A 55 25.31 -0.43 -19.25
C GLY A 55 23.91 -0.15 -19.77
N LYS A 56 23.20 -1.23 -20.12
CA LYS A 56 21.77 -1.15 -20.48
C LYS A 56 20.98 -0.97 -19.19
N HIS A 57 20.40 0.20 -19.01
CA HIS A 57 19.44 0.45 -17.95
C HIS A 57 18.01 0.40 -18.48
N VAL A 58 17.08 -0.08 -17.66
CA VAL A 58 15.66 -0.14 -17.97
C VAL A 58 14.86 0.41 -16.79
N PHE A 59 14.07 1.45 -17.06
CA PHE A 59 13.01 1.90 -16.18
C PHE A 59 11.72 1.17 -16.57
N THR A 60 11.14 0.44 -15.62
CA THR A 60 9.91 -0.33 -15.85
C THR A 60 9.13 -0.45 -14.54
N PHE A 61 8.23 -1.42 -14.45
CA PHE A 61 7.39 -1.66 -13.27
C PHE A 61 7.57 -3.07 -12.73
N ALA A 62 7.67 -3.18 -11.41
CA ALA A 62 7.28 -4.37 -10.69
C ALA A 62 5.81 -4.20 -10.25
N PHE A 63 5.16 -5.27 -9.82
CA PHE A 63 3.74 -5.25 -9.52
C PHE A 63 3.49 -5.62 -8.07
N TYR A 64 2.89 -4.72 -7.31
CA TYR A 64 2.34 -5.03 -5.99
C TYR A 64 0.95 -5.65 -6.16
N VAL A 65 0.76 -6.87 -5.67
CA VAL A 65 -0.51 -7.58 -5.72
C VAL A 65 -1.12 -7.63 -4.33
N SER A 66 -2.30 -7.00 -4.18
CA SER A 66 -3.13 -7.10 -2.98
C SER A 66 -4.37 -7.95 -3.27
N SER A 67 -4.70 -8.88 -2.40
CA SER A 67 -5.89 -9.71 -2.54
C SER A 67 -6.70 -9.69 -1.25
N GLN A 68 -8.00 -9.50 -1.38
CA GLN A 68 -8.95 -9.47 -0.28
C GLN A 68 -10.15 -10.35 -0.61
N SER A 69 -10.62 -11.10 0.38
CA SER A 69 -11.84 -11.90 0.24
C SER A 69 -13.03 -11.02 0.59
N GLU A 70 -13.99 -10.95 -0.30
CA GLU A 70 -15.21 -10.17 -0.14
C GLU A 70 -16.43 -11.10 -0.19
N PRO A 71 -17.46 -10.90 0.64
CA PRO A 71 -18.67 -11.72 0.61
C PRO A 71 -19.42 -11.58 -0.73
N LEU A 72 -19.93 -12.70 -1.26
CA LEU A 72 -20.82 -12.75 -2.42
C LEU A 72 -21.94 -13.77 -2.16
N GLY A 73 -23.10 -13.27 -1.73
CA GLY A 73 -24.24 -14.08 -1.33
C GLY A 73 -23.86 -15.00 -0.16
N ASN A 74 -23.93 -16.32 -0.39
CA ASN A 74 -23.60 -17.35 0.60
C ASN A 74 -22.15 -17.84 0.50
N SER A 75 -21.31 -17.14 -0.27
CA SER A 75 -19.91 -17.50 -0.53
C SER A 75 -19.00 -16.28 -0.35
N ASN A 76 -17.70 -16.48 -0.56
CA ASN A 76 -16.74 -15.38 -0.68
C ASN A 76 -16.11 -15.41 -2.07
N TYR A 77 -15.89 -14.23 -2.66
CA TYR A 77 -15.08 -14.06 -3.86
C TYR A 77 -13.74 -13.42 -3.47
N THR A 78 -12.68 -13.72 -4.23
CA THR A 78 -11.38 -13.06 -4.02
C THR A 78 -11.26 -11.91 -5.01
N LYS A 79 -11.19 -10.69 -4.49
CA LYS A 79 -10.84 -9.51 -5.28
C LYS A 79 -9.33 -9.33 -5.22
N SER A 80 -8.69 -9.25 -6.39
CA SER A 80 -7.26 -8.94 -6.48
C SER A 80 -7.05 -7.63 -7.21
N VAL A 81 -6.19 -6.79 -6.65
CA VAL A 81 -5.75 -5.53 -7.24
C VAL A 81 -4.25 -5.62 -7.50
N THR A 82 -3.86 -5.34 -8.73
CA THR A 82 -2.46 -5.30 -9.16
C THR A 82 -2.10 -3.87 -9.48
N THR A 83 -1.06 -3.35 -8.82
CA THR A 83 -0.61 -1.97 -9.00
C THR A 83 0.87 -1.94 -9.33
N GLY A 84 1.24 -1.20 -10.38
CA GLY A 84 2.65 -1.00 -10.75
C GLY A 84 3.38 -0.16 -9.70
N ILE A 85 4.59 -0.57 -9.34
CA ILE A 85 5.55 0.21 -8.55
C ILE A 85 6.82 0.42 -9.40
N PRO A 86 7.50 1.58 -9.29
CA PRO A 86 8.72 1.84 -10.05
C PRO A 86 9.77 0.76 -9.85
N TYR A 87 10.33 0.26 -10.94
CA TYR A 87 11.38 -0.76 -10.94
C TYR A 87 12.50 -0.35 -11.88
N PHE A 88 13.71 -0.75 -11.51
CA PHE A 88 14.92 -0.37 -12.21
C PHE A 88 15.85 -1.57 -12.30
N THR A 89 16.39 -1.80 -13.49
CA THR A 89 17.44 -2.78 -13.73
C THR A 89 18.57 -2.11 -14.49
N GLU A 90 19.81 -2.42 -14.14
CA GLU A 90 21.00 -1.97 -14.84
C GLU A 90 22.09 -3.02 -14.66
N THR A 91 22.64 -3.48 -15.78
CA THR A 91 23.52 -4.65 -15.84
C THR A 91 24.70 -4.60 -14.87
N THR A 92 25.34 -3.45 -14.72
CA THR A 92 26.55 -3.27 -13.90
C THR A 92 26.22 -3.31 -12.41
N LEU A 93 25.22 -2.54 -11.98
CA LEU A 93 24.73 -2.51 -10.60
C LEU A 93 24.13 -3.87 -10.19
N ASP A 94 23.52 -4.56 -11.15
CA ASP A 94 22.84 -5.83 -10.94
C ASP A 94 23.78 -7.05 -10.94
N ASN A 95 25.06 -6.89 -11.31
CA ASN A 95 26.06 -7.97 -11.37
C ASN A 95 25.58 -9.24 -12.11
N GLY A 96 24.81 -9.05 -13.19
CA GLY A 96 24.27 -10.15 -13.99
C GLY A 96 22.95 -10.77 -13.49
N ASP A 97 22.39 -10.30 -12.36
CA ASP A 97 21.06 -10.67 -11.88
C ASP A 97 20.08 -9.46 -11.96
N PRO A 98 19.32 -9.31 -13.07
CA PRO A 98 18.50 -8.14 -13.33
C PRO A 98 17.61 -7.70 -12.16
N GLY A 99 17.77 -6.44 -11.75
CA GLY A 99 17.13 -5.76 -10.64
C GLY A 99 17.52 -6.22 -9.24
N SER A 100 18.61 -6.98 -9.10
CA SER A 100 19.16 -7.34 -7.79
C SER A 100 19.56 -6.09 -6.98
N ALA A 101 20.07 -5.04 -7.62
CA ALA A 101 20.40 -3.78 -6.95
C ALA A 101 19.14 -3.10 -6.38
N TRP A 102 18.05 -3.09 -7.15
CA TRP A 102 16.76 -2.56 -6.71
C TRP A 102 16.17 -3.39 -5.57
N ARG A 103 16.19 -4.73 -5.67
CA ARG A 103 15.70 -5.63 -4.61
C ARG A 103 16.47 -5.42 -3.31
N ASN A 104 17.79 -5.28 -3.39
CA ASN A 104 18.65 -5.00 -2.23
C ASN A 104 18.35 -3.63 -1.61
N CYS A 105 18.08 -2.60 -2.43
CA CYS A 105 17.64 -1.31 -1.91
C CYS A 105 16.29 -1.44 -1.18
N MET A 106 15.30 -2.08 -1.79
CA MET A 106 13.99 -2.29 -1.18
C MET A 106 14.05 -3.09 0.13
N LEU A 107 14.96 -4.07 0.23
CA LEU A 107 15.23 -4.79 1.49
C LEU A 107 15.73 -3.85 2.58
N LYS A 108 16.66 -2.94 2.27
CA LYS A 108 17.18 -1.95 3.24
C LYS A 108 16.08 -1.00 3.74
N HIS A 109 15.10 -0.69 2.89
CA HIS A 109 13.92 0.10 3.27
C HIS A 109 12.82 -0.71 3.98
N ASN A 110 13.03 -2.01 4.23
CA ASN A 110 11.99 -2.93 4.73
C ASN A 110 10.72 -2.96 3.84
N ALA A 111 10.89 -2.73 2.53
CA ALA A 111 9.81 -2.62 1.56
C ALA A 111 9.76 -3.78 0.56
N LEU A 112 10.74 -4.69 0.58
CA LEU A 112 10.70 -5.91 -0.24
C LEU A 112 9.78 -6.95 0.40
N VAL A 113 8.60 -7.16 -0.20
CA VAL A 113 7.57 -8.05 0.33
C VAL A 113 7.12 -9.10 -0.69
N PRO A 114 6.59 -10.27 -0.28
CA PRO A 114 6.18 -11.35 -1.19
C PRO A 114 5.08 -10.98 -2.20
N GLN A 115 4.32 -9.92 -1.91
CA GLN A 115 3.28 -9.36 -2.76
C GLN A 115 3.86 -8.68 -4.01
N ILE A 116 5.15 -8.35 -4.03
CA ILE A 116 5.82 -7.79 -5.20
C ILE A 116 6.13 -8.91 -6.19
N LYS A 117 5.67 -8.73 -7.44
CA LYS A 117 5.93 -9.61 -8.59
C LYS A 117 6.79 -8.86 -9.60
N PHE A 118 7.89 -9.48 -10.00
CA PHE A 118 8.83 -8.88 -10.94
C PHE A 118 8.37 -9.08 -12.38
N PRO A 119 8.72 -8.15 -13.29
CA PRO A 119 8.45 -8.33 -14.72
C PRO A 119 9.15 -9.61 -15.20
N LYS A 120 8.49 -10.33 -16.12
CA LYS A 120 9.14 -11.44 -16.82
C LYS A 120 10.18 -10.85 -17.77
N THR A 121 11.43 -11.26 -17.60
CA THR A 121 12.54 -10.98 -18.52
C THR A 121 12.48 -11.90 -19.73
#